data_AF-A0A4V6Q0D3-F1
#
_entry.id   AF-A0A4V6Q0D3-F1
#
_cell.length_a   1.000
_cell.length_b   1.000
_cell.length_c   1.000
_cell.angle_alpha   90.00
_cell.angle_beta   90.00
_cell.angle_gamma   90.00
#
_symmetry.space_group_name_H-M   'P 1'
#
loop_
_entity.id
_entity.type
_entity.pdbx_description
1 polymer ?
#
loop_
_entity_poly.entity_id
_entity_poly.type
_entity_poly.pdbx_seq_one_letter_code
_entity_poly.pdbx_strand_id
1 'polypeptide(L)'
;MPTKYPEEIKRKVVALVNNGKNKTEILNEYGMARSTLHKWIKDYNNSGSFSAKDNRSDKEIEIIKLRKENKQLKMENDILKQAALIMGRK
;
A
#
# COMPACT_ATOMS: atom_id res chain seq x y z
N MET A 1 -16.87 -4.71 -13.41
CA MET A 1 -16.55 -3.34 -12.94
C MET A 1 -15.94 -3.44 -11.54
N PRO A 2 -14.76 -2.88 -11.24
CA PRO A 2 -14.32 -2.83 -9.85
C PRO A 2 -15.09 -1.70 -9.16
N THR A 3 -16.22 -2.02 -8.55
CA THR A 3 -17.03 -1.10 -7.75
C THR A 3 -16.26 -0.79 -6.47
N LYS A 4 -15.33 0.15 -6.55
CA LYS A 4 -14.59 0.64 -5.39
C LYS A 4 -15.59 1.33 -4.46
N TYR A 5 -15.71 0.85 -3.23
CA TYR A 5 -16.55 1.52 -2.24
C TYR A 5 -16.15 3.00 -2.09
N PRO A 6 -17.12 3.94 -2.13
CA PRO A 6 -16.89 5.34 -1.81
C PRO A 6 -16.25 5.48 -0.43
N GLU A 7 -15.37 6.46 -0.27
CA GLU A 7 -14.61 6.64 0.97
C GLU A 7 -15.49 7.00 2.17
N GLU A 8 -16.58 7.74 1.91
CA GLU A 8 -17.60 8.05 2.93
C GLU A 8 -18.21 6.79 3.53
N ILE A 9 -18.52 5.79 2.69
CA ILE A 9 -19.03 4.49 3.16
C ILE A 9 -17.99 3.81 4.04
N LYS A 10 -16.71 3.82 3.64
CA LYS A 10 -15.64 3.21 4.43
C LYS A 10 -15.52 3.87 5.80
N ARG A 11 -15.51 5.21 5.86
CA ARG A 11 -15.45 5.98 7.12
C ARG A 11 -16.64 5.65 8.02
N LYS A 12 -17.85 5.64 7.46
CA LYS A 12 -19.07 5.30 8.20
C LYS A 12 -18.99 3.90 8.80
N VAL A 13 -18.57 2.91 8.00
CA VAL A 13 -18.41 1.52 8.44
C VAL A 13 -17.37 1.40 9.57
N VAL A 14 -16.20 2.04 9.43
CA VAL A 14 -15.18 2.01 10.49
C VAL A 14 -15.67 2.72 11.75
N ALA A 15 -16.37 3.86 11.63
CA ALA A 15 -16.96 4.57 12.77
C ALA A 15 -17.97 3.70 13.51
N LEU A 16 -18.84 2.96 12.80
CA LEU A 16 -19.79 2.02 13.41
C LEU A 16 -19.08 0.94 14.23
N VAL A 17 -18.01 0.35 13.69
CA VAL A 17 -17.21 -0.66 14.41
C VAL A 17 -16.53 -0.05 15.63
N ASN A 18 -15.92 1.12 15.50
CA ASN A 18 -15.24 1.80 16.60
C ASN A 18 -16.22 2.23 17.71
N ASN A 19 -17.48 2.50 17.35
CA ASN A 19 -18.57 2.78 18.29
C ASN A 19 -19.22 1.51 18.88
N GLY A 20 -18.66 0.32 18.63
CA GLY A 20 -19.07 -0.94 19.26
C GLY A 20 -20.10 -1.77 18.48
N LYS A 21 -20.47 -1.39 17.25
CA LYS A 21 -21.36 -2.22 16.43
C LYS A 21 -20.69 -3.55 16.07
N ASN A 22 -21.46 -4.63 16.11
CA ASN A 22 -20.94 -5.97 15.81
C ASN A 22 -20.47 -6.08 14.35
N LYS A 23 -19.23 -6.55 14.17
CA LYS A 23 -18.63 -6.76 12.85
C LYS A 23 -19.47 -7.70 11.98
N THR A 24 -20.02 -8.77 12.54
CA THR A 24 -20.83 -9.74 11.78
C THR A 24 -22.11 -9.12 11.22
N GLU A 25 -22.75 -8.24 11.99
CA GLU A 25 -23.94 -7.51 11.54
C GLU A 25 -23.60 -6.58 10.37
N ILE A 26 -22.49 -5.86 10.46
CA ILE A 26 -21.99 -4.98 9.39
C ILE A 26 -21.67 -5.76 8.12
N LEU A 27 -21.05 -6.95 8.23
CA LEU A 27 -20.76 -7.78 7.07
C LEU A 27 -22.03 -8.20 6.32
N ASN A 28 -23.09 -8.54 7.07
CA ASN A 28 -24.39 -8.91 6.52
C ASN A 28 -25.12 -7.71 5.91
N GLU A 29 -25.17 -6.57 6.62
CA GLU A 29 -25.86 -5.34 6.17
C GLU A 29 -25.25 -4.76 4.88
N TYR A 30 -23.93 -4.75 4.77
CA TYR A 30 -23.22 -4.18 3.63
C TYR A 30 -22.81 -5.21 2.56
N GLY A 31 -23.15 -6.49 2.75
CA GLY A 31 -22.80 -7.59 1.84
C GLY A 31 -21.30 -7.68 1.56
N MET A 32 -20.47 -7.45 2.59
CA MET A 32 -19.03 -7.26 2.47
C MET A 32 -18.25 -8.50 2.92
N ALA A 33 -17.12 -8.77 2.27
CA ALA A 33 -16.17 -9.78 2.74
C ALA A 33 -15.49 -9.36 4.06
N ARG A 34 -15.32 -10.33 4.98
CA ARG A 34 -14.66 -10.13 6.28
C ARG A 34 -13.28 -9.49 6.15
N SER A 35 -12.46 -9.95 5.21
CA SER A 35 -11.11 -9.42 4.96
C SER A 35 -11.11 -7.93 4.61
N THR A 36 -12.11 -7.47 3.86
CA THR A 36 -12.26 -6.05 3.51
C THR A 36 -12.55 -5.20 4.74
N LEU A 37 -13.46 -5.63 5.61
CA LEU A 37 -13.78 -4.92 6.85
C LEU A 37 -12.56 -4.83 7.76
N HIS A 38 -11.87 -5.95 7.98
CA HIS A 38 -10.65 -5.96 8.79
C HIS A 38 -9.58 -5.03 8.25
N LYS A 39 -9.38 -5.02 6.93
CA LYS A 39 -8.43 -4.11 6.30
C LYS A 39 -8.80 -2.65 6.54
N TRP A 40 -10.06 -2.27 6.35
CA TRP A 40 -10.50 -0.88 6.55
C TRP A 40 -10.32 -0.41 7.99
N ILE A 41 -10.70 -1.25 8.96
CA ILE A 41 -10.50 -0.94 10.38
C ILE A 41 -9.00 -0.76 10.67
N LYS A 42 -8.17 -1.70 10.22
CA LYS A 42 -6.72 -1.67 10.45
C LYS A 42 -6.09 -0.41 9.83
N ASP A 43 -6.33 -0.18 8.55
CA ASP A 43 -5.72 0.92 7.79
C ASP A 43 -6.15 2.28 8.37
N TYR A 44 -7.45 2.46 8.63
CA TYR A 44 -7.96 3.72 9.15
C TYR A 44 -7.56 3.98 10.61
N ASN A 45 -7.56 2.96 11.47
CA ASN A 45 -7.16 3.16 12.86
C ASN A 45 -5.64 3.33 13.02
N ASN A 46 -4.85 2.92 12.02
CA ASN A 46 -3.40 3.10 12.02
C ASN A 46 -2.97 4.49 11.52
N SER A 47 -3.58 5.02 10.45
CA SER A 47 -3.12 6.25 9.79
C SER A 47 -4.20 7.31 9.55
N GLY A 48 -5.47 7.02 9.87
CA GLY A 48 -6.62 7.85 9.45
C GLY A 48 -6.92 7.79 7.95
N SER A 49 -6.22 6.92 7.20
CA SER A 49 -6.30 6.83 5.75
C SER A 49 -6.54 5.38 5.30
N PHE A 50 -7.30 5.21 4.22
CA PHE A 50 -7.45 3.91 3.54
C PHE A 50 -6.38 3.68 2.46
N SER A 51 -5.45 4.62 2.30
CA SER A 51 -4.35 4.53 1.36
C SER A 51 -3.31 3.53 1.83
N ALA A 52 -2.90 2.65 0.95
CA ALA A 52 -1.82 1.71 1.24
C ALA A 52 -0.47 2.44 1.44
N LYS A 53 -0.28 3.64 0.88
CA LYS A 53 0.96 4.43 1.06
C LYS A 53 1.10 4.92 2.50
N ASP A 54 0.00 5.38 3.08
CA ASP A 54 -0.02 6.01 4.40
C ASP A 54 0.01 4.96 5.53
N ASN A 55 -0.29 3.70 5.20
CA ASN A 55 -0.25 2.56 6.11
C ASN A 55 1.02 1.71 6.00
N ARG A 56 2.05 2.18 5.29
CA ARG A 56 3.34 1.50 5.26
C ARG A 56 4.08 1.76 6.57
N SER A 57 4.74 0.72 7.05
CA SER A 57 5.75 0.88 8.10
C SER A 57 7.01 1.57 7.56
N ASP A 58 7.80 2.18 8.44
CA ASP A 58 9.08 2.81 8.08
C ASP A 58 10.02 1.82 7.38
N LYS A 59 10.00 0.56 7.81
CA LYS A 59 10.76 -0.53 7.18
C LYS A 59 10.33 -0.76 5.73
N GLU A 60 9.03 -0.77 5.45
CA GLU A 60 8.54 -0.91 4.07
C GLU A 60 8.88 0.30 3.20
N ILE A 61 8.81 1.50 3.76
CA ILE A 61 9.21 2.74 3.08
C ILE A 61 10.69 2.66 2.70
N GLU A 62 11.56 2.26 3.63
CA GLU A 62 12.99 2.13 3.39
C GLU A 62 13.30 1.04 2.37
N ILE A 63 12.64 -0.12 2.44
CA ILE A 63 12.80 -1.18 1.42
C ILE A 63 12.42 -0.68 0.02
N ILE A 64 11.33 0.11 -0.11
CA ILE A 64 10.92 0.67 -1.39
C ILE A 64 11.99 1.65 -1.92
N LYS A 65 12.51 2.51 -1.04
CA LYS A 65 13.57 3.47 -1.37
C LYS A 65 14.84 2.76 -1.84
N LEU A 66 15.34 1.81 -1.05
CA LEU A 66 16.54 1.02 -1.37
C LEU A 66 16.39 0.23 -2.67
N ARG A 67 15.21 -0.33 -2.95
CA ARG A 67 14.95 -1.00 -4.23
C ARG A 67 15.04 -0.05 -5.42
N LYS A 68 14.53 1.18 -5.27
CA LYS A 68 14.61 2.20 -6.32
C LYS A 68 16.05 2.62 -6.57
N GLU A 69 16.81 2.87 -5.50
CA GLU A 69 18.22 3.24 -5.57
C GLU A 69 19.07 2.12 -6.16
N ASN A 70 18.90 0.88 -5.70
CA ASN A 70 19.62 -0.28 -6.24
C ASN A 70 19.37 -0.47 -7.74
N LYS A 71 18.12 -0.25 -8.18
CA LYS A 71 17.76 -0.31 -9.60
C LYS A 71 18.49 0.77 -10.41
N GLN A 72 18.57 2.00 -9.88
CA GLN A 72 19.30 3.10 -10.51
C GLN A 72 20.79 2.80 -10.61
N LEU A 73 21.41 2.39 -9.49
CA LEU A 73 22.83 2.05 -9.43
C LEU A 73 23.20 0.91 -10.39
N LYS A 74 22.32 -0.10 -10.55
CA LYS A 74 22.53 -1.16 -11.53
C LYS A 74 22.55 -0.64 -12.96
N MET A 75 21.63 0.26 -13.32
CA MET A 75 21.61 0.88 -14.65
C MET A 75 22.87 1.72 -14.90
N GLU A 76 23.29 2.53 -13.92
CA GLU A 76 24.52 3.32 -14.03
C GLU A 76 25.76 2.42 -14.18
N ASN A 77 25.83 1.35 -13.39
CA ASN A 77 26.91 0.37 -13.47
C ASN A 77 26.96 -0.30 -14.85
N ASP A 78 25.81 -0.65 -15.42
CA ASP A 78 25.73 -1.25 -16.75
C ASP A 78 26.20 -0.27 -17.83
N ILE A 79 25.81 1.01 -17.75
CA ILE A 79 26.29 2.07 -18.66
C ILE A 79 27.82 2.22 -18.55
N LEU A 80 28.35 2.26 -17.33
CA LEU A 80 29.80 2.38 -17.10
C LEU A 80 30.56 1.17 -17.65
N LYS A 81 30.04 -0.04 -17.49
CA LYS A 81 30.62 -1.25 -18.08
C LYS A 81 30.64 -1.19 -19.60
N GLN A 82 29.54 -0.75 -20.23
CA GLN A 82 29.49 -0.59 -21.68
C GLN A 82 30.51 0.46 -22.17
N ALA A 83 30.62 1.59 -21.48
CA ALA A 83 31.61 2.62 -21.79
C ALA A 83 33.05 2.09 -21.68
N ALA A 84 33.37 1.35 -20.61
CA ALA A 84 34.68 0.76 -20.42
C ALA A 84 35.05 -0.24 -21.53
N LEU A 85 34.10 -1.06 -21.98
CA LEU A 85 34.30 -1.99 -23.11
C LEU A 85 34.57 -1.26 -24.43
N ILE A 86 33.92 -0.12 -24.66
CA ILE A 86 34.16 0.71 -25.86
C ILE A 86 35.55 1.35 -25.80
N MET A 87 35.94 1.90 -24.64
CA MET A 87 37.24 2.57 -24.48
C MET A 87 38.42 1.60 -24.51
N GLY A 88 38.28 0.40 -23.94
CA GLY A 88 39.34 -0.62 -23.92
C GLY A 88 39.56 -1.36 -25.24
N ARG A 89 38.73 -1.13 -26.25
CA ARG A 89 38.90 -1.66 -27.62
C ARG A 89 39.69 -0.73 -28.55
N LYS A 90 40.16 0.42 -28.03
CA LYS A 90 40.95 1.39 -28.76
C LYS A 90 42.44 1.23 -28.49
#